data_AF-A0A0R0D2B8-F1
#
_entry.id   AF-A0A0R0D2B8-F1
#
_cell.length_a   1.000
_cell.length_b   1.000
_cell.length_c   1.000
_cell.angle_alpha   90.00
_cell.angle_beta   90.00
_cell.angle_gamma   90.00
#
_symmetry.space_group_name_H-M   'P 1'
#
loop_
_entity.id
_entity.type
_entity.pdbx_description
1 polymer ?
#
loop_
_entity_poly.entity_id
_entity_poly.type
_entity_poly.pdbx_seq_one_letter_code
_entity_poly.pdbx_strand_id
1 'polypeptide(L)'
;MSLLAPRRCLALALAAALYTTACVQGPSSDRTEAEAVLTENPAESRTVDGYTYTTKPVEAKIGPHRFAFPANYYDDQIGPAIGGGVGLTLMWPELDAAPPGTRSTRSMSDHHRAISMSIDHVGAVPIGSLLQRRTSTESKTEDGSVERQDPRNRLDMRRPALEQFGLTPYVIDEDRMAAYSMAYSDQRGKPPVRNPRYEDDWYVARSSGDTLSTFIKCDQPQNGRQGLHIKGAALVSDGADRVASCSHYFVDQADSLSVTLVYPSVLLKDWRSIEGAARTVLARYRIR
;
A
#
# COMPACT_ATOMS: atom_id res chain seq x y z
N MET A 1 27.60 -9.84 -63.64
CA MET A 1 28.09 -8.45 -63.66
C MET A 1 28.21 -8.05 -62.19
N SER A 2 29.36 -8.19 -61.52
CA SER A 2 30.70 -7.58 -61.78
C SER A 2 30.64 -6.07 -61.47
N LEU A 3 31.48 -5.46 -60.62
CA LEU A 3 32.77 -5.81 -59.97
C LEU A 3 32.72 -5.38 -58.46
N LEU A 4 33.44 -5.88 -57.44
CA LEU A 4 34.83 -6.35 -57.19
C LEU A 4 35.90 -5.29 -56.78
N ALA A 5 36.18 -5.22 -55.45
CA ALA A 5 37.48 -4.92 -54.78
C ALA A 5 38.10 -3.49 -54.89
N PRO A 6 39.19 -3.12 -54.17
CA PRO A 6 39.97 -3.75 -53.05
C PRO A 6 39.97 -2.90 -51.72
N ARG A 7 40.53 -3.22 -50.53
CA ARG A 7 41.37 -4.31 -49.92
C ARG A 7 42.91 -4.10 -49.79
N ARG A 8 43.41 -3.64 -48.60
CA ARG A 8 44.79 -3.74 -47.95
C ARG A 8 45.03 -2.54 -46.99
N CYS A 9 45.94 -2.48 -45.98
CA CYS A 9 46.94 -3.35 -45.30
C CYS A 9 47.10 -2.87 -43.81
N LEU A 10 47.47 -3.68 -42.78
CA LEU A 10 48.83 -4.10 -42.31
C LEU A 10 49.84 -2.94 -42.08
N ALA A 11 50.63 -2.86 -41.00
CA ALA A 11 50.91 -3.81 -39.90
C ALA A 11 51.49 -3.19 -38.59
N LEU A 12 51.49 -4.02 -37.52
CA LEU A 12 52.39 -4.15 -36.35
C LEU A 12 53.55 -3.16 -36.09
N ALA A 13 53.76 -2.87 -34.79
CA ALA A 13 55.08 -2.70 -34.16
C ALA A 13 55.06 -3.18 -32.69
N LEU A 14 56.10 -3.90 -32.25
CA LEU A 14 56.38 -4.23 -30.84
C LEU A 14 57.54 -3.37 -30.32
N ALA A 15 57.54 -3.08 -29.01
CA ALA A 15 58.74 -2.73 -28.26
C ALA A 15 58.61 -3.26 -26.82
N ALA A 16 59.67 -3.89 -26.28
CA ALA A 16 59.67 -4.45 -24.93
C ALA A 16 61.09 -4.46 -24.33
N ALA A 17 61.27 -3.82 -23.17
CA ALA A 17 62.42 -3.92 -22.26
C ALA A 17 62.16 -3.05 -21.00
N LEU A 18 62.82 -3.24 -19.85
CA LEU A 18 63.06 -4.45 -19.04
C LEU A 18 63.72 -4.02 -17.70
N TYR A 19 63.45 -4.72 -16.60
CA TYR A 19 64.04 -4.52 -15.25
C TYR A 19 63.67 -3.17 -14.58
N THR A 20 63.74 -2.99 -13.24
CA THR A 20 64.52 -3.71 -12.21
C THR A 20 63.70 -4.29 -11.06
N THR A 21 64.31 -5.24 -10.34
CA THR A 21 63.82 -5.86 -9.10
C THR A 21 64.36 -5.15 -7.87
N ALA A 22 63.52 -4.92 -6.85
CA ALA A 22 63.97 -4.59 -5.50
C ALA A 22 63.01 -5.20 -4.47
N CYS A 23 63.42 -6.30 -3.83
CA CYS A 23 62.69 -6.89 -2.71
C CYS A 23 63.06 -6.17 -1.41
N VAL A 24 62.06 -5.73 -0.64
CA VAL A 24 62.24 -5.31 0.77
C VAL A 24 61.17 -6.01 1.60
N GLN A 25 61.58 -6.87 2.53
CA GLN A 25 60.69 -7.43 3.54
C GLN A 25 60.74 -6.54 4.79
N GLY A 26 59.57 -6.09 5.24
CA GLY A 26 59.33 -5.49 6.56
C GLY A 26 58.54 -6.46 7.45
N PRO A 27 58.59 -6.31 8.78
CA PRO A 27 58.26 -7.39 9.71
C PRO A 27 56.76 -7.64 9.91
N SER A 28 56.47 -8.87 10.36
CA SER A 28 55.16 -9.32 10.84
C SER A 28 54.72 -8.61 12.12
N SER A 29 53.42 -8.32 12.24
CA SER A 29 52.72 -8.05 13.51
C SER A 29 51.39 -8.80 13.52
N ASP A 30 50.98 -9.25 14.69
CA ASP A 30 49.90 -10.20 14.92
C ASP A 30 48.51 -9.86 14.37
N ARG A 31 47.70 -10.92 14.29
CA ARG A 31 46.24 -10.97 14.40
C ARG A 31 45.56 -9.63 14.77
N THR A 32 44.89 -9.05 13.79
CA THR A 32 43.48 -8.69 13.99
C THR A 32 42.66 -9.75 13.28
N GLU A 33 41.63 -10.31 13.92
CA GLU A 33 40.56 -10.92 13.16
C GLU A 33 39.90 -9.81 12.36
N ALA A 34 40.13 -9.79 11.05
CA ALA A 34 39.28 -9.01 10.17
C ALA A 34 37.87 -9.60 10.31
N GLU A 35 37.00 -8.87 11.03
CA GLU A 35 35.58 -9.20 11.09
C GLU A 35 35.12 -9.52 9.67
N ALA A 36 34.43 -10.65 9.52
CA ALA A 36 33.88 -11.00 8.23
C ALA A 36 32.84 -9.92 7.89
N VAL A 37 33.25 -8.93 7.10
CA VAL A 37 32.37 -8.00 6.39
C VAL A 37 31.59 -8.87 5.42
N LEU A 38 30.56 -9.53 5.95
CA LEU A 38 29.53 -10.21 5.21
C LEU A 38 29.04 -9.18 4.20
N THR A 39 29.29 -9.48 2.93
CA THR A 39 28.88 -8.65 1.80
C THR A 39 27.37 -8.82 1.64
N GLU A 40 26.62 -8.33 2.64
CA GLU A 40 25.17 -8.30 2.68
C GLU A 40 24.72 -7.59 1.40
N ASN A 41 24.08 -8.35 0.51
CA ASN A 41 23.36 -7.77 -0.60
C ASN A 41 22.15 -7.04 0.01
N PRO A 42 22.09 -5.69 0.00
CA PRO A 42 21.06 -4.95 0.72
C PRO A 42 19.66 -5.14 0.12
N ALA A 43 19.54 -5.81 -1.04
CA ALA A 43 18.28 -6.27 -1.61
C ALA A 43 17.75 -7.57 -0.96
N GLU A 44 18.60 -8.37 -0.30
CA GLU A 44 18.28 -9.68 0.26
C GLU A 44 18.43 -9.76 1.78
N SER A 45 19.38 -9.02 2.36
CA SER A 45 19.57 -8.91 3.81
C SER A 45 20.20 -7.58 4.21
N ARG A 46 19.85 -7.08 5.40
CA ARG A 46 20.49 -5.91 6.02
C ARG A 46 20.49 -6.04 7.54
N THR A 47 21.65 -5.96 8.16
CA THR A 47 21.78 -5.88 9.62
C THR A 47 21.67 -4.43 10.10
N VAL A 48 20.78 -4.17 11.07
CA VAL A 48 20.56 -2.87 11.71
C VAL A 48 20.33 -3.11 13.21
N ASP A 49 21.02 -2.37 14.07
CA ASP A 49 20.90 -2.43 15.54
C ASP A 49 20.99 -3.85 16.13
N GLY A 50 21.81 -4.71 15.51
CA GLY A 50 22.02 -6.12 15.91
C GLY A 50 21.00 -7.12 15.37
N TYR A 51 20.01 -6.69 14.59
CA TYR A 51 19.03 -7.56 13.93
C TYR A 51 19.23 -7.61 12.41
N THR A 52 19.36 -8.82 11.85
CA THR A 52 19.46 -9.04 10.40
C THR A 52 18.09 -9.19 9.76
N TYR A 53 17.59 -8.11 9.16
CA TYR A 53 16.40 -8.13 8.31
C TYR A 53 16.69 -8.89 7.01
N THR A 54 15.71 -9.57 6.41
CA THR A 54 15.91 -10.37 5.19
C THR A 54 14.71 -10.35 4.23
N THR A 55 14.88 -10.94 3.04
CA THR A 55 13.79 -11.34 2.12
C THR A 55 13.34 -12.80 2.31
N LYS A 56 13.80 -13.51 3.34
CA LYS A 56 13.42 -14.92 3.58
C LYS A 56 11.91 -15.01 3.85
N PRO A 57 11.18 -16.00 3.29
CA PRO A 57 9.77 -16.20 3.60
C PRO A 57 9.53 -16.52 5.08
N VAL A 58 8.54 -15.85 5.67
CA VAL A 58 8.04 -16.07 7.04
C VAL A 58 6.57 -16.47 6.96
N GLU A 59 6.18 -17.53 7.66
CA GLU A 59 4.83 -18.06 7.61
C GLU A 59 3.84 -17.20 8.41
N ALA A 60 2.79 -16.72 7.73
CA ALA A 60 1.57 -16.20 8.33
C ALA A 60 0.43 -17.24 8.25
N LYS A 61 -0.46 -17.22 9.24
CA LYS A 61 -1.72 -17.96 9.25
C LYS A 61 -2.89 -16.98 9.30
N ILE A 62 -3.74 -17.00 8.27
CA ILE A 62 -4.87 -16.08 8.13
C ILE A 62 -6.13 -16.94 8.02
N GLY A 63 -6.81 -17.13 9.15
CA GLY A 63 -7.86 -18.15 9.27
C GLY A 63 -7.29 -19.56 9.02
N PRO A 64 -7.91 -20.39 8.16
CA PRO A 64 -7.38 -21.71 7.80
C PRO A 64 -6.23 -21.66 6.79
N HIS A 65 -5.92 -20.49 6.20
CA HIS A 65 -4.96 -20.34 5.11
C HIS A 65 -3.54 -20.05 5.64
N ARG A 66 -2.52 -20.53 4.92
CA ARG A 66 -1.10 -20.30 5.21
C ARG A 66 -0.46 -19.52 4.07
N PHE A 67 0.37 -18.53 4.40
CA PHE A 67 1.08 -17.69 3.45
C PHE A 67 2.56 -17.60 3.84
N ALA A 68 3.46 -17.54 2.85
CA ALA A 68 4.90 -17.44 3.03
C ALA A 68 5.42 -16.11 2.44
N PHE A 69 4.98 -14.99 3.02
CA PHE A 69 5.43 -13.66 2.60
C PHE A 69 6.92 -13.45 2.95
N PRO A 70 7.74 -12.81 2.09
CA PRO A 70 9.10 -12.40 2.43
C PRO A 70 9.10 -11.49 3.67
N ALA A 71 10.06 -11.64 4.60
CA ALA A 71 10.06 -10.86 5.84
C ALA A 71 9.98 -9.33 5.60
N ASN A 72 10.66 -8.82 4.58
CA ASN A 72 10.65 -7.40 4.21
C ASN A 72 9.30 -6.84 3.70
N TYR A 73 8.31 -7.69 3.39
CA TYR A 73 6.94 -7.28 3.08
C TYR A 73 6.13 -6.89 4.31
N TYR A 74 6.41 -7.49 5.48
CA TYR A 74 5.65 -7.19 6.70
C TYR A 74 5.87 -5.75 7.15
N ASP A 75 4.88 -5.18 7.84
CA ASP A 75 4.90 -3.77 8.24
C ASP A 75 6.10 -3.42 9.14
N ASP A 76 6.63 -4.35 9.92
CA ASP A 76 7.87 -4.21 10.72
C ASP A 76 9.14 -4.73 10.02
N GLN A 77 9.00 -5.33 8.84
CA GLN A 77 9.99 -6.08 8.07
C GLN A 77 10.52 -7.37 8.74
N ILE A 78 9.78 -7.93 9.70
CA ILE A 78 10.12 -9.14 10.46
C ILE A 78 9.07 -10.24 10.25
N GLY A 79 7.77 -9.96 10.48
CA GLY A 79 6.76 -11.02 10.45
C GLY A 79 5.35 -10.59 10.89
N PRO A 80 4.45 -11.57 11.14
CA PRO A 80 3.11 -11.30 11.65
C PRO A 80 3.16 -10.59 13.02
N ALA A 81 2.21 -9.68 13.25
CA ALA A 81 2.13 -8.95 14.51
C ALA A 81 1.80 -9.88 15.70
N ILE A 82 2.13 -9.44 16.92
CA ILE A 82 1.76 -10.15 18.15
C ILE A 82 0.23 -10.31 18.20
N GLY A 83 -0.24 -11.56 18.22
CA GLY A 83 -1.66 -11.92 18.08
C GLY A 83 -2.04 -12.50 16.71
N GLY A 84 -1.12 -12.54 15.73
CA GLY A 84 -1.29 -13.18 14.43
C GLY A 84 -1.87 -12.29 13.32
N GLY A 85 -2.12 -11.00 13.59
CA GLY A 85 -2.56 -10.05 12.57
C GLY A 85 -1.48 -9.82 11.51
N VAL A 86 -1.89 -9.70 10.23
CA VAL A 86 -0.97 -9.51 9.10
C VAL A 86 -1.16 -8.11 8.52
N GLY A 87 -0.16 -7.25 8.74
CA GLY A 87 0.04 -5.99 8.05
C GLY A 87 1.26 -6.10 7.13
N LEU A 88 1.08 -5.78 5.85
CA LEU A 88 2.15 -5.71 4.85
C LEU A 88 2.28 -4.28 4.31
N THR A 89 3.49 -3.88 3.86
CA THR A 89 3.75 -2.59 3.23
C THR A 89 4.19 -2.77 1.77
N LEU A 90 3.50 -2.10 0.84
CA LEU A 90 3.91 -1.92 -0.56
C LEU A 90 4.41 -0.48 -0.79
N MET A 91 5.37 -0.29 -1.70
CA MET A 91 5.97 1.02 -1.97
C MET A 91 5.55 1.55 -3.35
N TRP A 92 4.79 2.64 -3.41
CA TRP A 92 4.44 3.31 -4.68
C TRP A 92 5.69 4.01 -5.28
N PRO A 93 5.87 4.09 -6.63
CA PRO A 93 5.01 3.56 -7.70
C PRO A 93 5.28 2.10 -8.08
N GLU A 94 6.33 1.45 -7.55
CA GLU A 94 6.73 0.10 -7.96
C GLU A 94 5.77 -1.00 -7.47
N LEU A 95 5.10 -0.74 -6.35
CA LEU A 95 4.14 -1.61 -5.64
C LEU A 95 4.69 -2.96 -5.16
N ASP A 96 6.02 -3.06 -5.03
CA ASP A 96 6.74 -4.13 -4.34
C ASP A 96 7.14 -3.67 -2.91
N ALA A 97 7.70 -4.55 -2.11
CA ALA A 97 8.16 -4.23 -0.76
C ALA A 97 9.45 -3.38 -0.76
N ALA A 98 9.65 -2.62 0.32
CA ALA A 98 10.91 -1.93 0.55
C ALA A 98 12.07 -2.93 0.81
N PRO A 99 13.34 -2.58 0.50
CA PRO A 99 14.47 -3.42 0.86
C PRO A 99 14.52 -3.72 2.38
N PRO A 100 15.08 -4.87 2.81
CA PRO A 100 15.18 -5.24 4.22
C PRO A 100 15.81 -4.16 5.11
N GLY A 101 15.29 -4.00 6.33
CA GLY A 101 15.86 -3.09 7.34
C GLY A 101 15.84 -1.61 6.97
N THR A 102 15.01 -1.20 6.00
CA THR A 102 14.88 0.22 5.61
C THR A 102 13.82 0.97 6.43
N ARG A 103 12.87 0.27 7.08
CA ARG A 103 11.76 0.87 7.82
C ARG A 103 12.20 1.89 8.88
N SER A 104 13.16 1.55 9.74
CA SER A 104 13.64 2.41 10.83
C SER A 104 14.39 3.65 10.35
N THR A 105 14.92 3.61 9.13
CA THR A 105 15.74 4.67 8.50
C THR A 105 15.03 5.33 7.31
N ARG A 106 13.72 5.13 7.18
CA ARG A 106 12.91 5.56 6.03
C ARG A 106 12.74 7.08 6.00
N SER A 107 12.94 7.70 4.83
CA SER A 107 12.71 9.14 4.65
C SER A 107 11.22 9.48 4.75
N MET A 108 10.86 10.74 5.04
CA MET A 108 9.45 11.16 5.00
C MET A 108 8.82 11.04 3.61
N SER A 109 9.60 11.20 2.52
CA SER A 109 9.14 10.95 1.15
C SER A 109 8.73 9.49 0.98
N ASP A 110 9.55 8.56 1.48
CA ASP A 110 9.28 7.12 1.39
C ASP A 110 8.21 6.66 2.39
N HIS A 111 8.07 7.34 3.53
CA HIS A 111 6.94 7.13 4.43
C HIS A 111 5.60 7.44 3.73
N HIS A 112 5.50 8.54 2.99
CA HIS A 112 4.31 8.84 2.19
C HIS A 112 4.08 7.84 1.04
N ARG A 113 5.15 7.29 0.46
CA ARG A 113 5.07 6.26 -0.61
C ARG A 113 4.59 4.88 -0.10
N ALA A 114 4.59 4.66 1.21
CA ALA A 114 4.22 3.39 1.81
C ALA A 114 2.69 3.22 1.84
N ILE A 115 2.23 2.10 1.31
CA ILE A 115 0.85 1.65 1.31
C ILE A 115 0.75 0.50 2.30
N SER A 116 0.07 0.71 3.42
CA SER A 116 -0.18 -0.36 4.39
C SER A 116 -1.36 -1.22 3.92
N MET A 117 -1.25 -2.53 4.12
CA MET A 117 -2.17 -3.57 3.68
C MET A 117 -2.48 -4.51 4.85
N SER A 118 -3.64 -4.32 5.49
CA SER A 118 -4.15 -5.23 6.53
C SER A 118 -5.00 -6.34 5.91
N ILE A 119 -4.81 -7.58 6.37
CA ILE A 119 -5.44 -8.78 5.82
C ILE A 119 -6.13 -9.58 6.93
N ASP A 120 -7.46 -9.72 6.85
CA ASP A 120 -8.29 -10.44 7.82
C ASP A 120 -9.07 -11.59 7.15
N HIS A 121 -9.10 -12.79 7.73
CA HIS A 121 -10.02 -13.85 7.29
C HIS A 121 -11.41 -13.68 7.92
N VAL A 122 -12.45 -13.68 7.09
CA VAL A 122 -13.84 -13.40 7.51
C VAL A 122 -14.70 -14.66 7.45
N GLY A 123 -14.64 -15.47 8.51
CA GLY A 123 -15.48 -16.65 8.67
C GLY A 123 -16.87 -16.39 9.31
N ALA A 124 -17.10 -15.18 9.85
CA ALA A 124 -18.30 -14.87 10.64
C ALA A 124 -19.49 -14.31 9.83
N VAL A 125 -19.28 -13.92 8.58
CA VAL A 125 -20.32 -13.47 7.63
C VAL A 125 -19.94 -13.86 6.20
N PRO A 126 -20.90 -14.01 5.26
CA PRO A 126 -20.58 -14.31 3.86
C PRO A 126 -19.68 -13.22 3.25
N ILE A 127 -18.48 -13.60 2.79
CA ILE A 127 -17.47 -12.64 2.29
C ILE A 127 -18.00 -11.75 1.15
N GLY A 128 -18.85 -12.30 0.27
CA GLY A 128 -19.46 -11.57 -0.85
C GLY A 128 -20.40 -10.42 -0.43
N SER A 129 -20.95 -10.41 0.79
CA SER A 129 -21.77 -9.30 1.29
C SER A 129 -20.98 -8.29 2.15
N LEU A 130 -19.68 -8.52 2.38
CA LEU A 130 -18.89 -7.71 3.30
C LEU A 130 -18.79 -6.24 2.86
N LEU A 131 -18.60 -5.96 1.56
CA LEU A 131 -18.54 -4.58 1.09
C LEU A 131 -19.89 -3.87 1.24
N GLN A 132 -21.00 -4.53 0.89
CA GLN A 132 -22.36 -4.02 1.11
C GLN A 132 -22.63 -3.69 2.59
N ARG A 133 -22.13 -4.54 3.51
CA ARG A 133 -22.19 -4.31 4.96
C ARG A 133 -21.27 -3.17 5.42
N ARG A 134 -20.12 -2.95 4.78
CA ARG A 134 -19.23 -1.80 5.06
C ARG A 134 -19.83 -0.47 4.58
N THR A 135 -20.66 -0.50 3.53
CA THR A 135 -21.35 0.67 2.94
C THR A 135 -22.74 0.97 3.52
N SER A 136 -23.13 0.32 4.63
CA SER A 136 -24.45 0.47 5.29
C SER A 136 -24.32 0.59 6.82
N THR A 137 -25.36 1.14 7.47
CA THR A 137 -25.50 1.23 8.93
C THR A 137 -26.35 0.12 9.53
N GLU A 138 -26.92 -0.80 8.73
CA GLU A 138 -27.91 -1.78 9.17
C GLU A 138 -27.44 -2.64 10.35
N SER A 139 -26.22 -3.19 10.33
CA SER A 139 -25.68 -3.96 11.46
C SER A 139 -25.05 -3.10 12.57
N LYS A 140 -25.42 -1.82 12.69
CA LYS A 140 -24.82 -0.83 13.62
C LYS A 140 -25.84 0.14 14.24
N THR A 141 -27.09 0.12 13.78
CA THR A 141 -28.17 1.03 14.17
C THR A 141 -29.47 0.22 14.27
N GLU A 142 -30.43 0.66 15.06
CA GLU A 142 -31.70 -0.06 15.25
C GLU A 142 -32.64 0.11 14.04
N ASP A 143 -33.52 -0.86 13.79
CA ASP A 143 -34.52 -0.75 12.72
C ASP A 143 -35.50 0.38 13.04
N GLY A 144 -35.66 1.33 12.12
CA GLY A 144 -36.52 2.51 12.30
C GLY A 144 -35.92 3.63 13.16
N SER A 145 -34.70 3.50 13.69
CA SER A 145 -34.02 4.59 14.43
C SER A 145 -33.68 5.76 13.50
N VAL A 146 -33.59 6.99 14.04
CA VAL A 146 -33.18 8.16 13.23
C VAL A 146 -31.74 8.04 12.72
N GLU A 147 -30.85 7.39 13.49
CA GLU A 147 -29.46 7.11 13.08
C GLU A 147 -29.37 6.13 11.89
N ARG A 148 -30.39 5.28 11.68
CA ARG A 148 -30.50 4.42 10.48
C ARG A 148 -30.73 5.24 9.20
N GLN A 149 -31.19 6.49 9.34
CA GLN A 149 -31.47 7.44 8.25
C GLN A 149 -30.33 8.44 7.99
N ASP A 150 -29.17 8.32 8.66
CA ASP A 150 -28.02 9.21 8.44
C ASP A 150 -27.37 8.94 7.06
N PRO A 151 -27.55 9.84 6.06
CA PRO A 151 -27.15 9.54 4.68
C PRO A 151 -25.63 9.58 4.48
N ARG A 152 -24.87 10.09 5.46
CA ARG A 152 -23.39 10.14 5.40
C ARG A 152 -22.77 8.75 5.46
N ASN A 153 -23.48 7.81 6.09
CA ASN A 153 -23.01 6.48 6.44
C ASN A 153 -23.66 5.35 5.60
N ARG A 154 -24.41 5.70 4.55
CA ARG A 154 -25.20 4.77 3.72
C ARG A 154 -25.05 5.06 2.23
N LEU A 155 -24.55 4.10 1.46
CA LEU A 155 -24.34 4.25 0.01
C LEU A 155 -25.66 4.41 -0.77
N ASP A 156 -26.73 3.75 -0.31
CA ASP A 156 -28.09 3.86 -0.85
C ASP A 156 -28.80 5.20 -0.51
N MET A 157 -28.17 6.00 0.35
CA MET A 157 -28.58 7.38 0.67
C MET A 157 -27.60 8.45 0.19
N ARG A 158 -26.49 8.06 -0.45
CA ARG A 158 -25.56 8.97 -1.12
C ARG A 158 -25.91 9.12 -2.60
N ARG A 159 -25.58 10.27 -3.18
CA ARG A 159 -25.83 10.57 -4.60
C ARG A 159 -24.61 10.19 -5.45
N PRO A 160 -24.73 9.40 -6.52
CA PRO A 160 -23.63 9.15 -7.43
C PRO A 160 -23.23 10.43 -8.18
N ALA A 161 -21.93 10.60 -8.42
CA ALA A 161 -21.36 11.68 -9.21
C ALA A 161 -20.72 11.15 -10.50
N LEU A 162 -20.18 12.05 -11.33
CA LEU A 162 -19.45 11.69 -12.55
C LEU A 162 -18.25 10.80 -12.24
N GLU A 163 -18.03 9.76 -13.05
CA GLU A 163 -16.95 8.79 -12.87
C GLU A 163 -15.56 9.46 -12.85
N GLN A 164 -14.68 8.98 -11.96
CA GLN A 164 -13.28 9.40 -11.87
C GLN A 164 -12.40 8.16 -11.76
N PHE A 165 -11.36 8.05 -12.60
CA PHE A 165 -10.39 6.94 -12.58
C PHE A 165 -10.99 5.52 -12.71
N GLY A 166 -12.17 5.37 -13.31
CA GLY A 166 -12.88 4.09 -13.35
C GLY A 166 -13.57 3.70 -12.03
N LEU A 167 -13.89 4.69 -11.19
CA LEU A 167 -14.69 4.60 -9.96
C LEU A 167 -15.89 5.56 -10.05
N THR A 168 -17.05 5.14 -9.57
CA THR A 168 -18.18 6.06 -9.34
C THR A 168 -18.00 6.72 -7.96
N PRO A 169 -17.86 8.05 -7.85
CA PRO A 169 -17.91 8.73 -6.55
C PRO A 169 -19.36 8.81 -6.04
N TYR A 170 -19.54 8.77 -4.73
CA TYR A 170 -20.82 8.87 -4.03
C TYR A 170 -20.72 9.97 -2.97
N VAL A 171 -21.27 11.14 -3.29
CA VAL A 171 -21.27 12.30 -2.40
C VAL A 171 -22.46 12.26 -1.45
N ILE A 172 -22.35 12.98 -0.33
CA ILE A 172 -23.46 13.17 0.60
C ILE A 172 -24.62 13.86 -0.14
N ASP A 173 -25.82 13.33 0.04
CA ASP A 173 -27.07 13.93 -0.44
C ASP A 173 -27.50 14.99 0.59
N GLU A 174 -27.25 16.27 0.29
CA GLU A 174 -27.48 17.37 1.24
C GLU A 174 -28.97 17.67 1.45
N ASP A 175 -29.85 17.34 0.50
CA ASP A 175 -31.30 17.44 0.66
C ASP A 175 -31.78 16.38 1.67
N ARG A 176 -31.24 15.16 1.60
CA ARG A 176 -31.45 14.13 2.65
C ARG A 176 -30.81 14.53 3.98
N MET A 177 -29.64 15.20 3.99
CA MET A 177 -29.06 15.71 5.24
C MET A 177 -29.93 16.76 5.90
N ALA A 178 -30.59 17.63 5.15
CA ALA A 178 -31.53 18.60 5.70
C ALA A 178 -32.70 17.89 6.40
N ALA A 179 -33.33 16.92 5.72
CA ALA A 179 -34.42 16.12 6.28
C ALA A 179 -34.00 15.30 7.52
N TYR A 180 -32.85 14.64 7.46
CA TYR A 180 -32.27 13.91 8.60
C TYR A 180 -31.93 14.86 9.77
N SER A 181 -31.38 16.04 9.49
CA SER A 181 -31.02 17.04 10.51
C SER A 181 -32.25 17.54 11.27
N MET A 182 -33.37 17.75 10.58
CA MET A 182 -34.66 18.08 11.21
C MET A 182 -35.13 16.95 12.12
N ALA A 183 -35.33 15.74 11.58
CA ALA A 183 -35.83 14.59 12.35
C ALA A 183 -34.92 14.23 13.55
N TYR A 184 -33.61 14.34 13.40
CA TYR A 184 -32.64 14.14 14.47
C TYR A 184 -32.75 15.24 15.53
N SER A 185 -32.94 16.51 15.14
CA SER A 185 -33.15 17.62 16.07
C SER A 185 -34.42 17.44 16.88
N ASP A 186 -35.53 17.04 16.24
CA ASP A 186 -36.82 16.83 16.89
C ASP A 186 -36.76 15.68 17.91
N GLN A 187 -36.06 14.58 17.61
CA GLN A 187 -35.95 13.43 18.51
C GLN A 187 -34.84 13.56 19.57
N ARG A 188 -33.74 14.28 19.29
CA ARG A 188 -32.56 14.36 20.18
C ARG A 188 -32.36 15.72 20.85
N GLY A 189 -33.20 16.71 20.56
CA GLY A 189 -33.16 18.06 21.13
C GLY A 189 -31.95 18.91 20.68
N LYS A 190 -31.23 18.47 19.64
CA LYS A 190 -30.04 19.14 19.10
C LYS A 190 -29.74 18.63 17.68
N PRO A 191 -29.16 19.45 16.78
CA PRO A 191 -28.78 19.00 15.44
C PRO A 191 -27.66 17.93 15.47
N PRO A 192 -27.56 17.09 14.42
CA PRO A 192 -26.47 16.15 14.28
C PRO A 192 -25.16 16.92 14.02
N VAL A 193 -24.07 16.49 14.66
CA VAL A 193 -22.75 17.12 14.47
C VAL A 193 -22.26 16.84 13.06
N ARG A 194 -22.10 17.90 12.25
CA ARG A 194 -21.33 17.85 11.00
C ARG A 194 -19.84 17.92 11.33
N ASN A 195 -19.04 17.03 10.75
CA ASN A 195 -17.58 17.08 10.89
C ASN A 195 -16.91 16.58 9.61
N PRO A 196 -16.28 17.48 8.81
CA PRO A 196 -15.61 17.11 7.55
C PRO A 196 -14.54 16.02 7.68
N ARG A 197 -13.99 15.78 8.89
CA ARG A 197 -13.04 14.69 9.16
C ARG A 197 -13.67 13.29 9.21
N TYR A 198 -14.99 13.19 9.23
CA TYR A 198 -15.73 11.92 9.21
C TYR A 198 -16.79 11.86 8.10
N GLU A 199 -16.77 12.84 7.18
CA GLU A 199 -17.72 13.00 6.08
C GLU A 199 -17.04 12.68 4.74
N ASP A 200 -16.25 11.61 4.76
CA ASP A 200 -15.39 11.12 3.68
C ASP A 200 -16.09 11.07 2.31
N ASP A 201 -15.31 11.35 1.27
CA ASP A 201 -15.67 11.05 -0.12
C ASP A 201 -15.64 9.54 -0.32
N TRP A 202 -16.74 8.97 -0.85
CA TRP A 202 -16.85 7.54 -1.10
C TRP A 202 -16.69 7.28 -2.60
N TYR A 203 -15.96 6.24 -2.95
CA TYR A 203 -15.77 5.79 -4.33
C TYR A 203 -16.01 4.28 -4.40
N VAL A 204 -16.66 3.81 -5.47
CA VAL A 204 -16.92 2.38 -5.67
C VAL A 204 -16.55 1.90 -7.07
N ALA A 205 -16.07 0.67 -7.15
CA ALA A 205 -16.11 -0.12 -8.38
C ALA A 205 -17.06 -1.31 -8.20
N ARG A 206 -17.66 -1.75 -9.30
CA ARG A 206 -18.55 -2.90 -9.36
C ARG A 206 -18.03 -3.91 -10.38
N SER A 207 -18.25 -5.19 -10.11
CA SER A 207 -18.04 -6.27 -11.09
C SER A 207 -19.22 -6.38 -12.06
N SER A 208 -19.11 -7.27 -13.03
CA SER A 208 -20.28 -7.78 -13.77
C SER A 208 -21.38 -8.22 -12.80
N GLY A 209 -22.62 -7.79 -13.02
CA GLY A 209 -23.76 -8.06 -12.13
C GLY A 209 -23.98 -7.03 -11.01
N ASP A 210 -23.48 -5.80 -11.16
CA ASP A 210 -23.63 -4.65 -10.24
C ASP A 210 -23.10 -4.84 -8.80
N THR A 211 -22.52 -5.99 -8.50
CA THR A 211 -21.94 -6.31 -7.18
C THR A 211 -20.73 -5.43 -6.89
N LEU A 212 -20.68 -4.81 -5.71
CA LEU A 212 -19.52 -4.04 -5.25
C LEU A 212 -18.27 -4.93 -5.23
N SER A 213 -17.23 -4.56 -5.99
CA SER A 213 -15.93 -5.23 -6.00
C SER A 213 -14.89 -4.49 -5.16
N THR A 214 -15.01 -3.17 -5.10
CA THR A 214 -14.07 -2.24 -4.45
C THR A 214 -14.86 -1.10 -3.81
N PHE A 215 -14.53 -0.73 -2.57
CA PHE A 215 -15.08 0.43 -1.87
C PHE A 215 -13.96 1.23 -1.24
N ILE A 216 -13.86 2.53 -1.53
CA ILE A 216 -12.81 3.42 -1.03
C ILE A 216 -13.47 4.60 -0.32
N LYS A 217 -12.95 4.96 0.86
CA LYS A 217 -13.30 6.18 1.61
C LYS A 217 -12.06 7.07 1.63
N CYS A 218 -12.17 8.33 1.26
CA CYS A 218 -11.06 9.28 1.29
C CYS A 218 -11.38 10.49 2.17
N ASP A 219 -10.38 10.94 2.93
CA ASP A 219 -10.38 12.21 3.64
C ASP A 219 -10.73 13.37 2.70
N GLN A 220 -11.66 14.21 3.11
CA GLN A 220 -11.87 15.50 2.43
C GLN A 220 -10.59 16.38 2.57
N PRO A 221 -10.16 17.05 1.49
CA PRO A 221 -8.93 17.84 1.47
C PRO A 221 -9.02 19.09 2.35
N GLN A 222 -8.05 19.29 3.25
CA GLN A 222 -8.04 20.43 4.17
C GLN A 222 -7.78 21.72 3.38
N ASN A 223 -8.74 22.64 3.37
CA ASN A 223 -8.68 23.88 2.58
C ASN A 223 -8.39 23.64 1.09
N GLY A 224 -8.90 22.54 0.52
CA GLY A 224 -8.67 22.13 -0.87
C GLY A 224 -7.29 21.51 -1.14
N ARG A 225 -6.46 21.29 -0.11
CA ARG A 225 -5.12 20.71 -0.21
C ARG A 225 -5.12 19.25 0.27
N GLN A 226 -4.34 18.42 -0.41
CA GLN A 226 -4.20 16.99 -0.09
C GLN A 226 -3.00 16.72 0.85
N GLY A 227 -2.16 17.73 1.10
CA GLY A 227 -0.93 17.66 1.90
C GLY A 227 0.29 17.16 1.13
N LEU A 228 0.10 16.58 -0.06
CA LEU A 228 1.15 16.04 -0.93
C LEU A 228 0.95 16.43 -2.39
N HIS A 229 2.05 16.38 -3.15
CA HIS A 229 2.10 16.41 -4.61
C HIS A 229 3.01 15.29 -5.14
N ILE A 230 2.60 14.65 -6.24
CA ILE A 230 3.43 13.70 -6.98
C ILE A 230 4.50 14.47 -7.78
N LYS A 231 5.77 14.09 -7.65
CA LYS A 231 6.88 14.60 -8.46
C LYS A 231 7.76 13.43 -8.92
N GLY A 232 7.50 12.92 -10.13
CA GLY A 232 8.09 11.66 -10.59
C GLY A 232 7.67 10.50 -9.69
N ALA A 233 8.63 9.72 -9.20
CA ALA A 233 8.40 8.64 -8.23
C ALA A 233 8.34 9.11 -6.75
N ALA A 234 8.46 10.41 -6.48
CA ALA A 234 8.46 10.96 -5.12
C ALA A 234 7.12 11.61 -4.73
N LEU A 235 6.80 11.56 -3.43
CA LEU A 235 5.66 12.26 -2.82
C LEU A 235 6.17 13.37 -1.91
N VAL A 236 6.02 14.61 -2.37
CA VAL A 236 6.56 15.80 -1.72
C VAL A 236 5.43 16.54 -1.01
N SER A 237 5.66 17.02 0.21
CA SER A 237 4.65 17.81 0.92
C SER A 237 4.28 19.07 0.15
N ASP A 238 2.98 19.37 0.08
CA ASP A 238 2.51 20.68 -0.41
C ASP A 238 2.62 21.77 0.68
N GLY A 239 2.77 21.38 1.95
CA GLY A 239 2.86 22.26 3.11
C GLY A 239 1.56 22.47 3.90
N ALA A 240 0.55 21.60 3.75
CA ALA A 240 -0.61 21.56 4.63
C ALA A 240 -0.34 20.73 5.90
N ASP A 241 -1.05 21.03 7.00
CA ASP A 241 -0.86 20.39 8.31
C ASP A 241 -1.18 18.89 8.32
N ARG A 242 -1.93 18.41 7.31
CA ARG A 242 -2.43 17.05 7.21
C ARG A 242 -2.30 16.52 5.79
N VAL A 243 -1.75 15.31 5.67
CA VAL A 243 -1.89 14.49 4.46
C VAL A 243 -3.27 13.84 4.49
N ALA A 244 -4.08 14.07 3.46
CA ALA A 244 -5.34 13.38 3.27
C ALA A 244 -5.07 11.93 2.82
N SER A 245 -5.82 10.99 3.39
CA SER A 245 -5.66 9.54 3.17
C SER A 245 -6.89 8.92 2.50
N CYS A 246 -6.73 7.74 1.93
CA CYS A 246 -7.82 6.85 1.54
C CYS A 246 -7.69 5.51 2.28
N SER A 247 -8.82 4.98 2.73
CA SER A 247 -9.00 3.59 3.14
C SER A 247 -9.74 2.83 2.04
N HIS A 248 -9.08 1.87 1.41
CA HIS A 248 -9.55 1.10 0.26
C HIS A 248 -9.81 -0.34 0.67
N TYR A 249 -11.07 -0.75 0.60
CA TYR A 249 -11.55 -2.08 0.95
C TYR A 249 -11.85 -2.90 -0.30
N PHE A 250 -11.35 -4.12 -0.33
CA PHE A 250 -11.76 -5.15 -1.29
C PHE A 250 -11.78 -6.52 -0.61
N VAL A 251 -12.27 -7.53 -1.34
CA VAL A 251 -12.29 -8.93 -0.85
C VAL A 251 -11.58 -9.88 -1.80
N ASP A 252 -10.96 -10.91 -1.24
CA ASP A 252 -10.69 -12.17 -1.91
C ASP A 252 -11.81 -13.15 -1.54
N GLN A 253 -12.57 -13.62 -2.53
CA GLN A 253 -13.69 -14.54 -2.31
C GLN A 253 -13.26 -16.00 -2.18
N ALA A 254 -12.07 -16.37 -2.70
CA ALA A 254 -11.61 -17.76 -2.72
C ALA A 254 -11.06 -18.19 -1.36
N ASP A 255 -10.28 -17.31 -0.71
CA ASP A 255 -9.73 -17.53 0.63
C ASP A 255 -10.50 -16.74 1.73
N SER A 256 -11.68 -16.20 1.40
CA SER A 256 -12.56 -15.43 2.31
C SER A 256 -11.84 -14.30 3.08
N LEU A 257 -10.97 -13.57 2.39
CA LEU A 257 -10.15 -12.49 2.98
C LEU A 257 -10.78 -11.12 2.75
N SER A 258 -10.87 -10.33 3.81
CA SER A 258 -11.02 -8.88 3.73
C SER A 258 -9.63 -8.25 3.64
N VAL A 259 -9.44 -7.36 2.67
CA VAL A 259 -8.23 -6.53 2.58
C VAL A 259 -8.60 -5.07 2.82
N THR A 260 -7.80 -4.40 3.65
CA THR A 260 -7.84 -2.94 3.82
C THR A 260 -6.49 -2.37 3.42
N LEU A 261 -6.48 -1.50 2.41
CA LEU A 261 -5.31 -0.72 2.02
C LEU A 261 -5.45 0.71 2.58
N VAL A 262 -4.34 1.29 3.04
CA VAL A 262 -4.27 2.70 3.47
C VAL A 262 -3.12 3.40 2.76
N TYR A 263 -3.44 4.49 2.06
CA TYR A 263 -2.48 5.27 1.26
C TYR A 263 -2.91 6.76 1.14
N PRO A 264 -2.00 7.69 0.79
CA PRO A 264 -2.39 9.10 0.60
C PRO A 264 -3.31 9.33 -0.59
N SER A 265 -4.30 10.22 -0.46
CA SER A 265 -5.37 10.45 -1.43
C SER A 265 -4.89 10.82 -2.85
N VAL A 266 -3.71 11.42 -2.98
CA VAL A 266 -3.06 11.72 -4.27
C VAL A 266 -2.77 10.49 -5.11
N LEU A 267 -2.71 9.30 -4.50
CA LEU A 267 -2.53 8.01 -5.18
C LEU A 267 -3.85 7.37 -5.64
N LEU A 268 -5.02 7.98 -5.35
CA LEU A 268 -6.33 7.43 -5.72
C LEU A 268 -6.45 7.12 -7.22
N LYS A 269 -5.80 7.89 -8.09
CA LYS A 269 -5.75 7.63 -9.54
C LYS A 269 -5.16 6.26 -9.91
N ASP A 270 -4.31 5.69 -9.06
CA ASP A 270 -3.56 4.45 -9.29
C ASP A 270 -4.20 3.25 -8.54
N TRP A 271 -5.37 3.43 -7.90
CA TRP A 271 -6.06 2.43 -7.06
C TRP A 271 -6.10 1.03 -7.66
N ARG A 272 -6.34 0.91 -8.98
CA ARG A 272 -6.48 -0.37 -9.68
C ARG A 272 -5.15 -1.12 -9.77
N SER A 273 -4.03 -0.39 -9.91
CA SER A 273 -2.68 -0.96 -9.85
C SER A 273 -2.35 -1.40 -8.43
N ILE A 274 -2.72 -0.59 -7.42
CA ILE A 274 -2.50 -0.89 -6.00
C ILE A 274 -3.27 -2.16 -5.59
N GLU A 275 -4.56 -2.26 -5.95
CA GLU A 275 -5.37 -3.46 -5.72
C GLU A 275 -4.81 -4.68 -6.49
N GLY A 276 -4.39 -4.49 -7.74
CA GLY A 276 -3.76 -5.53 -8.55
C GLY A 276 -2.48 -6.09 -7.93
N ALA A 277 -1.62 -5.22 -7.39
CA ALA A 277 -0.42 -5.62 -6.65
C ALA A 277 -0.77 -6.38 -5.37
N ALA A 278 -1.67 -5.85 -4.54
CA ALA A 278 -2.14 -6.51 -3.32
C ALA A 278 -2.72 -7.92 -3.58
N ARG A 279 -3.57 -8.07 -4.61
CA ARG A 279 -4.08 -9.38 -5.06
C ARG A 279 -2.98 -10.31 -5.57
N THR A 280 -1.99 -9.76 -6.29
CA THR A 280 -0.83 -10.54 -6.78
C THR A 280 0.02 -11.06 -5.62
N VAL A 281 0.23 -10.26 -4.58
CA VAL A 281 0.99 -10.65 -3.37
C VAL A 281 0.30 -11.80 -2.63
N LEU A 282 -1.02 -11.71 -2.41
CA LEU A 282 -1.82 -12.80 -1.83
C LEU A 282 -1.68 -14.08 -2.67
N ALA A 283 -1.92 -14.01 -3.98
CA ALA A 283 -1.89 -15.18 -4.86
C ALA A 283 -0.49 -15.80 -5.02
N ARG A 284 0.57 -14.99 -5.00
CA ARG A 284 1.98 -15.41 -5.16
C ARG A 284 2.51 -16.15 -3.94
N TYR A 285 2.15 -15.72 -2.74
CA TYR A 285 2.73 -16.23 -1.49
C TYR A 285 1.82 -17.18 -0.72
N ARG A 286 0.61 -17.47 -1.22
CA ARG A 286 -0.28 -18.51 -0.68
C ARG A 286 0.38 -19.89 -0.76
N ILE A 287 0.49 -20.57 0.38
CA ILE A 287 0.86 -21.99 0.43
C ILE A 287 -0.35 -22.82 -0.05
N ARG A 288 -0.11 -23.88 -0.81
CA ARG A 288 -1.12 -24.84 -1.26
C ARG A 288 -1.08 -26.10 -0.42
#